data_AF-A0A135V422-F1
#
_entry.id   AF-A0A135V422-F1
#
_cell.length_a   1.000
_cell.length_b   1.000
_cell.length_c   1.000
_cell.angle_alpha   90.00
_cell.angle_beta   90.00
_cell.angle_gamma   90.00
#
_symmetry.space_group_name_H-M   'P 1'
#
loop_
_entity.id
_entity.type
_entity.pdbx_description
1 polymer ?
#
loop_
_entity_poly.entity_id
_entity_poly.type
_entity_poly.pdbx_seq_one_letter_code
_entity_poly.pdbx_strand_id
1 'polypeptide(L)'
;MELSLRGWSPLSTTTAFACLPNGVNKFLGVRYAAPPQRFAPPVPSSMAPHSDIINATVFAPSCIQAIPAAIAATMPSGPESEDCLFLNVYAPSSPPHAEGRTVMVWYYGGGFQFGSANTPMFDGSSFAQNQDVIIVTPNYRTSVFGFPGDVEGIPPQMRNVGLMDQKLALEWVQRNIKAFGGDPNKVMLFGESASASSVDLLLLTSGAQPPFRAVITESGTSYLGTGPQAGGDIIGLMTGLLGRPNMATPLQTLAASLKCGNQKALNCVKAAPVDATVSVLSTGPFNFPPVADGDANVPTSPDATRASG
;
A
#
# COMPACT_ATOMS: atom_id res chain seq x y z
N MET A 1 -30.17 1.23 -0.78
CA MET A 1 -30.40 1.18 -2.24
C MET A 1 -29.40 0.17 -2.79
N GLU A 2 -29.86 -1.07 -2.99
CA GLU A 2 -29.03 -2.18 -3.50
C GLU A 2 -28.62 -1.87 -4.95
N LEU A 3 -27.31 -1.80 -5.19
CA LEU A 3 -26.74 -1.86 -6.54
C LEU A 3 -26.06 -3.22 -6.70
N SER A 4 -26.86 -4.16 -7.19
CA SER A 4 -26.41 -5.45 -7.71
C SER A 4 -25.52 -5.24 -8.94
N LEU A 5 -24.34 -5.86 -8.94
CA LEU A 5 -23.33 -5.86 -10.00
C LEU A 5 -23.79 -6.61 -11.27
N ARG A 6 -24.80 -6.07 -11.98
CA ARG A 6 -25.01 -6.45 -13.38
C ARG A 6 -24.08 -5.62 -14.25
N GLY A 7 -22.94 -6.18 -14.67
CA GLY A 7 -22.19 -5.65 -15.83
C GLY A 7 -20.67 -5.52 -15.73
N TRP A 8 -20.01 -5.96 -14.66
CA TRP A 8 -18.54 -5.90 -14.56
C TRP A 8 -17.91 -7.25 -14.97
N SER A 9 -17.08 -7.25 -16.01
CA SER A 9 -16.29 -8.42 -16.43
C SER A 9 -14.93 -7.96 -16.95
N PRO A 10 -13.90 -7.81 -16.09
CA PRO A 10 -12.56 -7.46 -16.54
C PRO A 10 -11.91 -8.62 -17.33
N LEU A 11 -11.12 -8.30 -18.35
CA LEU A 11 -10.29 -9.29 -19.06
C LEU A 11 -9.16 -9.75 -18.14
N SER A 12 -9.04 -11.06 -17.94
CA SER A 12 -7.96 -11.71 -17.17
C SER A 12 -7.01 -12.50 -18.07
N THR A 13 -5.82 -12.79 -17.57
CA THR A 13 -4.94 -13.82 -18.12
C THR A 13 -4.94 -15.03 -17.21
N THR A 14 -4.99 -16.24 -17.79
CA THR A 14 -4.89 -17.49 -17.02
C THR A 14 -3.49 -18.08 -17.18
N THR A 15 -2.77 -18.28 -16.08
CA THR A 15 -1.51 -19.07 -16.08
C THR A 15 -1.79 -20.46 -15.53
N ALA A 16 -1.41 -21.49 -16.27
CA ALA A 16 -1.44 -22.87 -15.81
C ALA A 16 -0.03 -23.31 -15.39
N PHE A 17 0.10 -23.91 -14.20
CA PHE A 17 1.34 -24.56 -13.77
C PHE A 17 1.27 -26.04 -14.15
N ALA A 18 2.38 -26.60 -14.64
CA ALA A 18 2.46 -27.91 -15.30
C ALA A 18 2.10 -29.13 -14.41
N CYS A 19 1.72 -28.95 -13.14
CA CYS A 19 1.46 -30.04 -12.20
C CYS A 19 0.04 -30.09 -11.60
N LEU A 20 -0.90 -29.20 -11.98
CA LEU A 20 -2.28 -29.24 -11.46
C LEU A 20 -3.31 -28.90 -12.55
N PRO A 21 -4.51 -29.52 -12.54
CA PRO A 21 -5.47 -29.45 -13.65
C PRO A 21 -6.14 -28.07 -13.87
N ASN A 22 -6.07 -27.14 -12.91
CA ASN A 22 -6.74 -25.84 -12.95
C ASN A 22 -5.71 -24.70 -12.84
N GLY A 23 -5.78 -23.67 -13.69
CA GLY A 23 -4.90 -22.49 -13.64
C GLY A 23 -5.33 -21.40 -12.63
N VAL A 24 -4.68 -20.24 -12.68
CA VAL A 24 -5.03 -19.04 -11.91
C VAL A 24 -5.45 -17.92 -12.85
N ASN A 25 -6.61 -17.31 -12.59
CA ASN A 25 -7.05 -16.07 -13.23
C ASN A 25 -6.34 -14.89 -12.57
N LYS A 26 -5.62 -14.11 -13.38
CA LYS A 26 -4.91 -12.90 -12.97
C LYS A 26 -5.66 -11.67 -13.49
N PHE A 27 -6.02 -10.78 -12.57
CA PHE A 27 -6.56 -9.46 -12.86
C PHE A 27 -5.56 -8.45 -12.35
N LEU A 28 -4.70 -7.98 -13.24
CA LEU A 28 -3.57 -7.11 -12.96
C LEU A 28 -3.93 -5.67 -13.30
N GLY A 29 -3.56 -4.73 -12.42
CA GLY A 29 -3.80 -3.30 -12.67
C GLY A 29 -5.26 -2.87 -12.54
N VAL A 30 -6.02 -3.44 -11.61
CA VAL A 30 -7.40 -3.01 -11.32
C VAL A 30 -7.37 -1.72 -10.50
N ARG A 31 -7.97 -0.66 -11.02
CA ARG A 31 -8.00 0.65 -10.33
C ARG A 31 -8.96 0.59 -9.13
N TYR A 32 -8.45 0.95 -7.94
CA TYR A 32 -9.29 1.05 -6.73
C TYR A 32 -9.54 2.49 -6.27
N ALA A 33 -8.68 3.43 -6.69
CA ALA A 33 -8.81 4.86 -6.41
C ALA A 33 -8.70 5.71 -7.68
N ALA A 34 -9.31 6.90 -7.66
CA ALA A 34 -9.04 7.93 -8.65
C ALA A 34 -7.54 8.32 -8.62
N PRO A 35 -6.98 8.87 -9.73
CA PRO A 35 -5.60 9.36 -9.74
C PRO A 35 -5.35 10.28 -8.53
N PRO A 36 -4.34 9.97 -7.70
CA PRO A 36 -4.17 10.65 -6.43
C PRO A 36 -3.71 12.09 -6.66
N GLN A 37 -4.26 13.01 -5.86
CA GLN A 37 -3.67 14.32 -5.69
C GLN A 37 -2.62 14.25 -4.58
N ARG A 38 -1.44 14.83 -4.80
CA ARG A 38 -0.35 14.80 -3.81
C ARG A 38 -0.83 15.28 -2.44
N PHE A 39 -0.52 14.47 -1.43
CA PHE A 39 -0.82 14.69 -0.01
C PHE A 39 -2.31 14.74 0.33
N ALA A 40 -3.19 14.48 -0.63
CA ALA A 40 -4.62 14.36 -0.37
C ALA A 40 -4.99 12.89 -0.07
N PRO A 41 -5.99 12.67 0.79
CA PRO A 41 -6.61 11.37 0.96
C PRO A 41 -7.04 10.77 -0.39
N PRO A 42 -6.94 9.44 -0.57
CA PRO A 42 -7.39 8.83 -1.80
C PRO A 42 -8.91 8.90 -1.92
N VAL A 43 -9.39 9.01 -3.16
CA VAL A 43 -10.82 9.02 -3.47
C VAL A 43 -11.16 7.69 -4.15
N PRO A 44 -12.21 6.98 -3.74
CA PRO A 44 -12.64 5.75 -4.42
C PRO A 44 -12.75 5.97 -5.92
N SER A 45 -12.26 5.02 -6.71
CA SER A 45 -12.43 5.09 -8.17
C SER A 45 -13.92 5.19 -8.51
N SER A 46 -14.27 6.07 -9.44
CA SER A 46 -15.66 6.19 -9.89
C SER A 46 -16.08 4.87 -10.53
N MET A 47 -16.91 4.10 -9.84
CA MET A 47 -17.54 2.89 -10.36
C MET A 47 -18.79 3.23 -11.19
N ALA A 48 -18.76 4.34 -11.94
CA ALA A 48 -19.80 4.59 -12.92
C ALA A 48 -19.86 3.34 -13.83
N PRO A 49 -21.05 2.84 -14.20
CA PRO A 49 -21.14 1.70 -15.10
C PRO A 49 -20.38 2.05 -16.37
N HIS A 50 -19.15 1.55 -16.48
CA HIS A 50 -18.41 1.65 -17.71
C HIS A 50 -19.13 0.73 -18.68
N SER A 51 -19.54 1.27 -19.83
CA SER A 51 -20.02 0.45 -20.94
C SER A 51 -18.95 -0.48 -21.48
N ASP A 52 -17.69 -0.21 -21.12
CA ASP A 52 -16.50 -0.80 -21.72
C ASP A 52 -15.81 -1.75 -20.75
N ILE A 53 -15.32 -2.86 -21.30
CA ILE A 53 -14.53 -3.86 -20.60
C ILE A 53 -13.16 -3.27 -20.25
N ILE A 54 -12.80 -3.29 -18.96
CA ILE A 54 -11.47 -2.87 -18.50
C ILE A 54 -10.48 -4.01 -18.75
N ASN A 55 -9.39 -3.69 -19.46
CA ASN A 55 -8.28 -4.62 -19.64
C ASN A 55 -7.44 -4.70 -18.35
N ALA A 56 -7.50 -5.83 -17.65
CA ALA A 56 -6.75 -6.10 -16.43
C ALA A 56 -5.75 -7.26 -16.64
N THR A 57 -5.06 -7.30 -17.79
CA THR A 57 -4.07 -8.36 -18.10
C THR A 57 -2.62 -7.96 -17.87
N VAL A 58 -2.35 -6.70 -17.52
CA VAL A 58 -1.00 -6.14 -17.36
C VAL A 58 -0.92 -5.38 -16.05
N PHE A 59 0.21 -5.48 -15.36
CA PHE A 59 0.47 -4.68 -14.16
C PHE A 59 0.38 -3.19 -14.49
N ALA A 60 -0.36 -2.44 -13.67
CA ALA A 60 -0.34 -0.99 -13.70
C ALA A 60 0.97 -0.44 -13.09
N PRO A 61 1.32 0.83 -13.32
CA PRO A 61 2.55 1.40 -12.78
C PRO A 61 2.65 1.29 -11.24
N SER A 62 3.88 1.13 -10.76
CA SER A 62 4.21 1.28 -9.34
C SER A 62 4.13 2.74 -8.91
N CYS A 63 3.99 2.98 -7.61
CA CYS A 63 4.08 4.34 -7.09
C CYS A 63 5.50 4.89 -7.20
N ILE A 64 5.61 6.19 -7.47
CA ILE A 64 6.90 6.91 -7.49
C ILE A 64 7.67 6.66 -6.21
N GLN A 65 8.93 6.26 -6.36
CA GLN A 65 9.81 5.95 -5.24
C GLN A 65 11.29 6.15 -5.61
N ALA A 66 12.15 6.17 -4.60
CA ALA A 66 13.60 6.19 -4.78
C ALA A 66 14.19 4.92 -4.16
N ILE A 67 14.28 3.85 -4.96
CA ILE A 67 14.82 2.57 -4.50
C ILE A 67 16.35 2.69 -4.38
N PRO A 68 16.95 2.33 -3.22
CA PRO A 68 18.40 2.30 -3.09
C PRO A 68 19.04 1.35 -4.11
N ALA A 69 20.09 1.81 -4.80
CA ALA A 69 20.75 1.05 -5.86
C ALA A 69 21.22 -0.35 -5.42
N ALA A 70 21.61 -0.50 -4.14
CA ALA A 70 22.04 -1.77 -3.56
C ALA A 70 20.96 -2.87 -3.56
N ILE A 71 19.68 -2.51 -3.58
CA ILE A 71 18.54 -3.45 -3.53
C ILE A 71 17.63 -3.35 -4.75
N ALA A 72 17.89 -2.43 -5.68
CA ALA A 72 17.03 -2.21 -6.85
C ALA A 72 16.89 -3.46 -7.73
N ALA A 73 17.93 -4.30 -7.80
CA ALA A 73 17.90 -5.56 -8.55
C ALA A 73 17.01 -6.63 -7.91
N THR A 74 16.85 -6.61 -6.59
CA THR A 74 16.04 -7.60 -5.85
C THR A 74 14.62 -7.13 -5.62
N MET A 75 14.36 -5.82 -5.74
CA MET A 75 13.05 -5.19 -5.57
C MET A 75 12.63 -4.41 -6.83
N PRO A 76 12.48 -5.08 -7.99
CA PRO A 76 12.09 -4.38 -9.22
C PRO A 76 10.66 -3.82 -9.12
N SER A 77 10.50 -2.51 -9.38
CA SER A 77 9.20 -1.82 -9.38
C SER A 77 8.56 -1.73 -10.77
N GLY A 78 9.29 -1.96 -11.87
CA GLY A 78 8.78 -1.72 -13.22
C GLY A 78 8.54 -0.21 -13.48
N PRO A 79 7.65 0.16 -14.43
CA PRO A 79 7.31 1.56 -14.66
C PRO A 79 6.68 2.21 -13.43
N GLU A 80 7.02 3.47 -13.16
CA GLU A 80 6.49 4.23 -12.03
C GLU A 80 5.63 5.42 -12.50
N SER A 81 4.59 5.75 -11.72
CA SER A 81 3.69 6.88 -11.96
C SER A 81 3.13 7.41 -10.64
N GLU A 82 2.71 8.68 -10.61
CA GLU A 82 1.88 9.18 -9.50
C GLU A 82 0.46 8.57 -9.58
N ASP A 83 -0.01 8.26 -10.77
CA ASP A 83 -1.22 7.45 -10.97
C ASP A 83 -0.88 5.97 -10.79
N CYS A 84 -0.85 5.53 -9.52
CA CYS A 84 -0.38 4.19 -9.12
C CYS A 84 -1.35 3.42 -8.21
N LEU A 85 -2.52 3.96 -7.87
CA LEU A 85 -3.48 3.35 -6.94
C LEU A 85 -4.32 2.25 -7.62
N PHE A 86 -3.62 1.15 -7.92
CA PHE A 86 -4.13 -0.06 -8.52
C PHE A 86 -3.84 -1.26 -7.62
N LEU A 87 -4.58 -2.35 -7.84
CA LEU A 87 -4.37 -3.62 -7.18
C LEU A 87 -4.40 -4.77 -8.18
N ASN A 88 -3.85 -5.89 -7.76
CA ASN A 88 -3.91 -7.14 -8.52
C ASN A 88 -4.74 -8.17 -7.75
N VAL A 89 -5.48 -9.02 -8.47
CA VAL A 89 -6.23 -10.15 -7.90
C VAL A 89 -5.79 -11.44 -8.58
N TYR A 90 -5.43 -12.42 -7.77
CA TYR A 90 -5.10 -13.78 -8.18
C TYR A 90 -6.17 -14.71 -7.63
N ALA A 91 -6.96 -15.31 -8.51
CA ALA A 91 -8.07 -16.19 -8.14
C ALA A 91 -7.92 -17.55 -8.81
N PRO A 92 -8.12 -18.68 -8.09
CA PRO A 92 -8.16 -19.99 -8.73
C PRO A 92 -9.20 -20.02 -9.86
N SER A 93 -8.85 -20.64 -10.99
CA SER A 93 -9.77 -20.76 -12.13
C SER A 93 -10.90 -21.77 -11.91
N SER A 94 -10.78 -22.63 -10.90
CA SER A 94 -11.85 -23.54 -10.49
C SER A 94 -13.05 -22.76 -9.95
N PRO A 95 -14.28 -23.27 -10.15
CA PRO A 95 -15.48 -22.67 -9.56
C PRO A 95 -15.32 -22.44 -8.06
N PRO A 96 -15.74 -21.27 -7.52
CA PRO A 96 -15.67 -21.03 -6.09
C PRO A 96 -16.64 -21.95 -5.32
N HIS A 97 -16.32 -22.21 -4.05
CA HIS A 97 -17.26 -22.84 -3.12
C HIS A 97 -18.52 -21.99 -2.95
N ALA A 98 -19.64 -22.60 -2.57
CA ALA A 98 -20.90 -21.89 -2.31
C ALA A 98 -20.73 -20.74 -1.29
N GLU A 99 -19.86 -20.96 -0.29
CA GLU A 99 -19.54 -19.99 0.77
C GLU A 99 -18.46 -18.97 0.38
N GLY A 100 -17.91 -19.03 -0.84
CA GLY A 100 -16.77 -18.21 -1.26
C GLY A 100 -15.44 -18.60 -0.62
N ARG A 101 -14.35 -18.19 -1.26
CA ARG A 101 -12.96 -18.44 -0.83
C ARG A 101 -12.50 -17.46 0.24
N THR A 102 -11.54 -17.89 1.07
CA THR A 102 -10.74 -16.98 1.90
C THR A 102 -10.01 -15.97 1.01
N VAL A 103 -9.95 -14.72 1.45
CA VAL A 103 -9.26 -13.63 0.76
C VAL A 103 -8.09 -13.18 1.60
N MET A 104 -6.89 -13.20 1.04
CA MET A 104 -5.68 -12.70 1.69
C MET A 104 -5.21 -11.43 0.97
N VAL A 105 -5.10 -10.33 1.70
CA VAL A 105 -4.66 -9.04 1.17
C VAL A 105 -3.22 -8.78 1.61
N TRP A 106 -2.31 -8.78 0.65
CA TRP A 106 -0.87 -8.58 0.85
C TRP A 106 -0.49 -7.12 0.67
N TYR A 107 0.10 -6.53 1.70
CA TYR A 107 0.79 -5.24 1.57
C TYR A 107 2.30 -5.50 1.52
N TYR A 108 3.02 -4.91 0.56
CA TYR A 108 4.47 -5.06 0.47
C TYR A 108 5.24 -4.22 1.49
N GLY A 109 6.40 -4.70 1.93
CA GLY A 109 7.33 -3.93 2.77
C GLY A 109 8.18 -2.92 1.99
N GLY A 110 9.20 -2.35 2.66
CA GLY A 110 10.11 -1.36 2.07
C GLY A 110 10.26 -0.06 2.88
N GLY A 111 10.14 -0.15 4.20
CA GLY A 111 10.37 0.97 5.12
C GLY A 111 9.43 2.16 4.92
N PHE A 112 8.26 1.94 4.31
CA PHE A 112 7.37 2.99 3.80
C PHE A 112 7.97 3.89 2.72
N GLN A 113 9.18 3.63 2.24
CA GLN A 113 9.89 4.48 1.26
C GLN A 113 9.78 3.96 -0.17
N PHE A 114 9.75 2.64 -0.33
CA PHE A 114 9.73 1.96 -1.61
C PHE A 114 8.95 0.64 -1.47
N GLY A 115 8.86 -0.11 -2.58
CA GLY A 115 8.12 -1.35 -2.70
C GLY A 115 7.08 -1.29 -3.82
N SER A 116 6.66 -2.46 -4.29
CA SER A 116 5.69 -2.58 -5.37
C SER A 116 4.89 -3.87 -5.23
N ALA A 117 3.59 -3.81 -5.53
CA ALA A 117 2.73 -4.98 -5.65
C ALA A 117 3.03 -5.81 -6.92
N ASN A 118 3.85 -5.27 -7.82
CA ASN A 118 4.25 -5.88 -9.08
C ASN A 118 5.57 -6.65 -8.96
N THR A 119 6.25 -6.59 -7.81
CA THR A 119 7.52 -7.31 -7.60
C THR A 119 7.28 -8.80 -7.81
N PRO A 120 8.04 -9.50 -8.68
CA PRO A 120 7.80 -10.90 -9.03
C PRO A 120 7.76 -11.86 -7.83
N MET A 121 8.49 -11.55 -6.76
CA MET A 121 8.47 -12.34 -5.52
C MET A 121 7.10 -12.36 -4.83
N PHE A 122 6.20 -11.41 -5.15
CA PHE A 122 4.85 -11.30 -4.60
C PHE A 122 3.77 -11.78 -5.59
N ASP A 123 4.13 -12.48 -6.67
CA ASP A 123 3.14 -13.11 -7.56
C ASP A 123 2.31 -14.13 -6.76
N GLY A 124 1.02 -13.82 -6.58
CA GLY A 124 0.11 -14.60 -5.74
C GLY A 124 -0.36 -15.91 -6.35
N SER A 125 0.05 -16.28 -7.57
CA SER A 125 -0.54 -17.40 -8.32
C SER A 125 -0.30 -18.74 -7.65
N SER A 126 0.95 -19.01 -7.23
CA SER A 126 1.27 -20.27 -6.56
C SER A 126 0.45 -20.42 -5.28
N PHE A 127 0.33 -19.34 -4.50
CA PHE A 127 -0.37 -19.39 -3.23
C PHE A 127 -1.89 -19.52 -3.41
N ALA A 128 -2.47 -18.75 -4.35
CA ALA A 128 -3.87 -18.86 -4.72
C ALA A 128 -4.24 -20.28 -5.17
N GLN A 129 -3.45 -20.86 -6.07
CA GLN A 129 -3.71 -22.19 -6.62
C GLN A 129 -3.56 -23.30 -5.58
N ASN A 130 -2.45 -23.32 -4.83
CA ASN A 130 -2.12 -24.43 -3.95
C ASN A 130 -2.94 -24.44 -2.65
N GLN A 131 -3.41 -23.27 -2.20
CA GLN A 131 -4.18 -23.15 -0.95
C GLN A 131 -5.68 -22.86 -1.18
N ASP A 132 -6.11 -22.76 -2.44
CA ASP A 132 -7.49 -22.44 -2.83
C ASP A 132 -8.01 -21.15 -2.17
N VAL A 133 -7.19 -20.11 -2.20
CA VAL A 133 -7.47 -18.77 -1.67
C VAL A 133 -7.40 -17.71 -2.77
N ILE A 134 -7.98 -16.54 -2.52
CA ILE A 134 -7.76 -15.36 -3.35
C ILE A 134 -6.66 -14.51 -2.74
N ILE A 135 -5.68 -14.11 -3.56
CA ILE A 135 -4.64 -13.15 -3.16
C ILE A 135 -4.93 -11.80 -3.80
N VAL A 136 -4.88 -10.73 -3.02
CA VAL A 136 -5.00 -9.34 -3.49
C VAL A 136 -3.72 -8.58 -3.15
N THR A 137 -3.10 -7.93 -4.12
CA THR A 137 -1.86 -7.14 -3.91
C THR A 137 -2.08 -5.68 -4.35
N PRO A 138 -2.46 -4.76 -3.44
CA PRO A 138 -2.59 -3.34 -3.76
C PRO A 138 -1.25 -2.58 -3.72
N ASN A 139 -1.10 -1.63 -4.64
CA ASN A 139 -0.16 -0.52 -4.49
C ASN A 139 -0.69 0.52 -3.50
N TYR A 140 0.22 1.17 -2.78
CA TYR A 140 -0.05 2.32 -1.93
C TYR A 140 1.09 3.34 -2.04
N ARG A 141 0.81 4.64 -1.87
CA ARG A 141 1.83 5.68 -1.98
C ARG A 141 2.90 5.52 -0.89
N THR A 142 4.16 5.65 -1.28
CA THR A 142 5.33 5.55 -0.40
C THR A 142 6.07 6.89 -0.31
N SER A 143 7.07 6.94 0.58
CA SER A 143 7.92 8.08 0.85
C SER A 143 7.12 9.36 1.10
N VAL A 144 7.65 10.52 0.69
CA VAL A 144 6.98 11.81 0.84
C VAL A 144 5.59 11.84 0.21
N PHE A 145 5.34 11.05 -0.85
CA PHE A 145 4.04 11.02 -1.55
C PHE A 145 2.93 10.39 -0.70
N GLY A 146 3.27 9.42 0.15
CA GLY A 146 2.35 8.72 1.05
C GLY A 146 2.39 9.21 2.50
N PHE A 147 3.54 9.73 2.93
CA PHE A 147 3.86 10.00 4.33
C PHE A 147 4.54 11.36 4.49
N PRO A 148 3.87 12.47 4.14
CA PRO A 148 4.51 13.79 4.16
C PRO A 148 4.84 14.30 5.58
N GLY A 149 4.34 13.63 6.61
CA GLY A 149 4.69 13.87 8.02
C GLY A 149 3.89 14.98 8.70
N ASP A 150 4.26 15.28 9.94
CA ASP A 150 3.69 16.40 10.70
C ASP A 150 4.40 17.70 10.34
N VAL A 151 3.89 18.37 9.30
CA VAL A 151 4.44 19.61 8.77
C VAL A 151 3.38 20.70 8.69
N GLU A 152 3.80 21.95 8.78
CA GLU A 152 2.91 23.10 8.67
C GLU A 152 2.11 23.04 7.35
N GLY A 153 0.77 23.09 7.45
CA GLY A 153 -0.14 23.03 6.31
C GLY A 153 -0.69 21.65 5.99
N ILE A 154 -0.21 20.58 6.64
CA ILE A 154 -0.82 19.24 6.59
C ILE A 154 -1.59 18.99 7.88
N PRO A 155 -2.92 18.97 7.84
CA PRO A 155 -3.71 18.65 9.02
C PRO A 155 -3.59 17.13 9.34
N PRO A 156 -3.84 16.70 10.59
CA PRO A 156 -3.64 15.31 11.02
C PRO A 156 -4.17 14.25 10.04
N GLN A 157 -5.40 14.41 9.55
CA GLN A 157 -6.06 13.51 8.61
C GLN A 157 -5.40 13.36 7.22
N MET A 158 -4.33 14.11 6.94
CA MET A 158 -3.57 14.05 5.69
C MET A 158 -2.11 13.60 5.90
N ARG A 159 -1.73 13.24 7.13
CA ARG A 159 -0.34 12.90 7.46
C ARG A 159 0.08 11.50 6.99
N ASN A 160 -0.87 10.57 6.88
CA ASN A 160 -0.63 9.16 6.56
C ASN A 160 -1.45 8.68 5.35
N VAL A 161 -1.47 9.44 4.26
CA VAL A 161 -2.29 9.11 3.08
C VAL A 161 -1.93 7.76 2.45
N GLY A 162 -0.71 7.26 2.63
CA GLY A 162 -0.31 5.90 2.25
C GLY A 162 -1.02 4.80 3.05
N LEU A 163 -1.31 5.00 4.35
CA LEU A 163 -2.17 4.07 5.11
C LEU A 163 -3.63 4.18 4.68
N MET A 164 -4.07 5.37 4.29
CA MET A 164 -5.42 5.58 3.77
C MET A 164 -5.62 4.90 2.40
N ASP A 165 -4.57 4.85 1.57
CA ASP A 165 -4.56 4.08 0.32
C ASP A 165 -4.82 2.59 0.60
N GLN A 166 -4.15 2.03 1.60
CA GLN A 166 -4.35 0.65 2.03
C GLN A 166 -5.78 0.42 2.56
N LYS A 167 -6.30 1.32 3.42
CA LYS A 167 -7.69 1.25 3.89
C LYS A 167 -8.69 1.26 2.72
N LEU A 168 -8.49 2.14 1.75
CA LEU A 168 -9.37 2.23 0.59
C LEU A 168 -9.28 0.97 -0.30
N ALA A 169 -8.10 0.37 -0.45
CA ALA A 169 -7.94 -0.91 -1.13
C ALA A 169 -8.71 -2.03 -0.40
N LEU A 170 -8.67 -2.05 0.93
CA LEU A 170 -9.47 -2.99 1.73
C LEU A 170 -10.97 -2.77 1.57
N GLU A 171 -11.43 -1.52 1.53
CA GLU A 171 -12.83 -1.22 1.22
C GLU A 171 -13.21 -1.69 -0.20
N TRP A 172 -12.30 -1.56 -1.17
CA TRP A 172 -12.51 -2.11 -2.50
C TRP A 172 -12.67 -3.63 -2.45
N VAL A 173 -11.83 -4.33 -1.67
CA VAL A 173 -11.95 -5.79 -1.46
C VAL A 173 -13.33 -6.12 -0.89
N GLN A 174 -13.75 -5.44 0.17
CA GLN A 174 -15.06 -5.65 0.81
C GLN A 174 -16.22 -5.50 -0.19
N ARG A 175 -16.16 -4.50 -1.07
CA ARG A 175 -17.23 -4.23 -2.06
C ARG A 175 -17.22 -5.17 -3.25
N ASN A 176 -16.06 -5.68 -3.67
CA ASN A 176 -15.90 -6.29 -5.00
C ASN A 176 -15.46 -7.74 -5.00
N ILE A 177 -14.83 -8.25 -3.94
CA ILE A 177 -14.12 -9.54 -4.01
C ILE A 177 -15.04 -10.74 -4.27
N LYS A 178 -16.34 -10.61 -3.96
CA LYS A 178 -17.35 -11.60 -4.29
C LYS A 178 -17.44 -11.90 -5.79
N ALA A 179 -17.20 -10.92 -6.66
CA ALA A 179 -17.18 -11.11 -8.10
C ALA A 179 -16.01 -11.98 -8.58
N PHE A 180 -14.97 -12.12 -7.77
CA PHE A 180 -13.80 -12.94 -8.02
C PHE A 180 -13.88 -14.32 -7.34
N GLY A 181 -15.02 -14.63 -6.70
CA GLY A 181 -15.24 -15.87 -5.95
C GLY A 181 -14.79 -15.83 -4.49
N GLY A 182 -14.48 -14.65 -3.96
CA GLY A 182 -14.06 -14.46 -2.57
C GLY A 182 -15.23 -14.21 -1.63
N ASP A 183 -15.01 -14.46 -0.35
CA ASP A 183 -15.95 -14.11 0.71
C ASP A 183 -15.45 -12.86 1.47
N PRO A 184 -16.17 -11.73 1.42
CA PRO A 184 -15.78 -10.50 2.12
C PRO A 184 -15.74 -10.67 3.66
N ASN A 185 -16.41 -11.70 4.21
CA ASN A 185 -16.34 -12.02 5.64
C ASN A 185 -15.11 -12.87 6.00
N LYS A 186 -14.38 -13.39 5.02
CA LYS A 186 -13.19 -14.24 5.21
C LYS A 186 -11.88 -13.53 4.82
N VAL A 187 -11.84 -12.22 4.96
CA VAL A 187 -10.65 -11.41 4.63
C VAL A 187 -9.59 -11.50 5.74
N MET A 188 -8.35 -11.77 5.36
CA MET A 188 -7.15 -11.72 6.21
C MET A 188 -6.16 -10.73 5.61
N LEU A 189 -5.54 -9.90 6.45
CA LEU A 189 -4.46 -9.01 6.02
C LEU A 189 -3.11 -9.62 6.35
N PHE A 190 -2.11 -9.43 5.50
CA PHE A 190 -0.75 -9.82 5.82
C PHE A 190 0.28 -8.91 5.15
N GLY A 191 1.43 -8.79 5.79
CA GLY A 191 2.51 -7.91 5.34
C GLY A 191 3.83 -8.23 6.02
N GLU A 192 4.91 -7.74 5.43
CA GLU A 192 6.29 -7.92 5.90
C GLU A 192 6.95 -6.56 6.18
N SER A 193 7.80 -6.50 7.21
CA SER A 193 8.54 -5.29 7.58
C SER A 193 7.59 -4.10 7.82
N ALA A 194 7.75 -2.99 7.08
CA ALA A 194 6.90 -1.81 7.19
C ALA A 194 5.40 -2.11 6.95
N SER A 195 5.05 -3.07 6.11
CA SER A 195 3.65 -3.41 5.94
C SER A 195 3.11 -4.34 7.01
N ALA A 196 3.96 -5.11 7.71
CA ALA A 196 3.57 -5.75 8.96
C ALA A 196 3.18 -4.69 10.01
N SER A 197 3.95 -3.60 10.11
CA SER A 197 3.57 -2.44 10.93
C SER A 197 2.26 -1.81 10.45
N SER A 198 2.03 -1.72 9.14
CA SER A 198 0.77 -1.20 8.58
C SER A 198 -0.44 -2.06 8.95
N VAL A 199 -0.31 -3.38 8.83
CA VAL A 199 -1.35 -4.36 9.18
C VAL A 199 -1.65 -4.31 10.68
N ASP A 200 -0.63 -4.16 11.52
CA ASP A 200 -0.79 -3.98 12.96
C ASP A 200 -1.49 -2.65 13.30
N LEU A 201 -1.17 -1.56 12.61
CA LEU A 201 -1.89 -0.28 12.75
C LEU A 201 -3.34 -0.35 12.28
N LEU A 202 -3.62 -1.08 11.21
CA LEU A 202 -4.98 -1.35 10.75
C LEU A 202 -5.75 -2.12 11.82
N LEU A 203 -5.14 -3.11 12.47
CA LEU A 203 -5.74 -3.81 13.60
C LEU A 203 -6.09 -2.85 14.75
N LEU A 204 -5.16 -1.99 15.15
CA LEU A 204 -5.37 -1.02 16.23
C LEU A 204 -6.42 0.06 15.91
N THR A 205 -6.60 0.42 14.64
CA THR A 205 -7.45 1.55 14.23
C THR A 205 -8.77 1.14 13.57
N SER A 206 -9.07 -0.16 13.46
CA SER A 206 -10.32 -0.65 12.84
C SER A 206 -11.50 -0.73 13.81
N GLY A 207 -11.29 -0.50 15.11
CA GLY A 207 -12.32 -0.60 16.13
C GLY A 207 -12.86 -2.02 16.32
N ALA A 208 -14.02 -2.13 16.98
CA ALA A 208 -14.57 -3.41 17.43
C ALA A 208 -15.12 -4.31 16.31
N GLN A 209 -15.30 -3.80 15.09
CA GLN A 209 -15.85 -4.54 13.95
C GLN A 209 -14.98 -4.32 12.71
N PRO A 210 -13.75 -4.86 12.70
CA PRO A 210 -12.85 -4.69 11.58
C PRO A 210 -13.40 -5.33 10.29
N PRO A 211 -13.14 -4.76 9.11
CA PRO A 211 -13.49 -5.34 7.81
C PRO A 211 -12.53 -6.48 7.40
N PHE A 212 -12.03 -7.25 8.36
CA PHE A 212 -11.18 -8.42 8.21
C PHE A 212 -11.25 -9.23 9.49
N ARG A 213 -10.98 -10.53 9.39
CA ARG A 213 -11.11 -11.48 10.52
C ARG A 213 -9.78 -11.91 11.12
N ALA A 214 -8.67 -11.65 10.45
CA ALA A 214 -7.35 -12.09 10.89
C ALA A 214 -6.24 -11.24 10.28
N VAL A 215 -5.08 -11.24 10.93
CA VAL A 215 -3.85 -10.58 10.45
C VAL A 215 -2.64 -11.50 10.61
N ILE A 216 -1.65 -11.36 9.72
CA ILE A 216 -0.30 -11.93 9.87
C ILE A 216 0.71 -10.79 9.75
N THR A 217 1.61 -10.66 10.74
CA THR A 217 2.62 -9.61 10.79
C THR A 217 4.02 -10.21 10.76
N GLU A 218 4.68 -10.15 9.60
CA GLU A 218 6.00 -10.75 9.37
C GLU A 218 7.10 -9.72 9.62
N SER A 219 7.93 -9.91 10.64
CA SER A 219 9.11 -9.06 10.90
C SER A 219 8.81 -7.56 11.08
N GLY A 220 7.63 -7.20 11.59
CA GLY A 220 7.28 -5.81 11.89
C GLY A 220 6.06 -5.67 12.81
N THR A 221 5.98 -4.54 13.51
CA THR A 221 4.89 -4.17 14.44
C THR A 221 4.66 -2.66 14.38
N SER A 222 3.51 -2.18 14.86
CA SER A 222 3.19 -0.75 14.95
C SER A 222 4.24 0.02 15.76
N TYR A 223 4.80 -0.62 16.79
CA TYR A 223 5.91 -0.09 17.59
C TYR A 223 7.12 0.27 16.73
N LEU A 224 7.51 -0.64 15.82
CA LEU A 224 8.64 -0.41 14.90
C LEU A 224 8.32 0.59 13.78
N GLY A 225 7.03 0.85 13.52
CA GLY A 225 6.57 1.62 12.38
C GLY A 225 6.22 3.09 12.65
N THR A 226 5.99 3.51 13.90
CA THR A 226 5.37 4.82 14.19
C THR A 226 6.05 5.68 15.26
N GLY A 227 7.33 5.44 15.58
CA GLY A 227 8.03 6.12 16.68
C GLY A 227 9.06 7.17 16.26
N PRO A 228 9.18 8.30 17.00
CA PRO A 228 10.39 9.10 17.11
C PRO A 228 11.16 8.76 18.42
N GLN A 229 11.41 7.48 18.71
CA GLN A 229 12.07 7.10 19.96
C GLN A 229 13.60 7.03 19.78
N ALA A 230 14.27 7.82 20.60
CA ALA A 230 15.72 7.87 20.71
C ALA A 230 16.27 6.49 21.12
N GLY A 231 17.12 5.91 20.25
CA GLY A 231 18.02 4.83 20.63
C GLY A 231 17.37 3.44 20.71
N GLY A 232 17.27 2.73 19.58
CA GLY A 232 17.11 1.28 19.61
C GLY A 232 16.39 0.63 18.43
N ASP A 233 15.69 1.40 17.59
CA ASP A 233 14.78 0.80 16.62
C ASP A 233 15.46 0.31 15.35
N ILE A 234 14.84 -0.67 14.68
CA ILE A 234 15.26 -1.17 13.38
C ILE A 234 15.33 -0.06 12.32
N ILE A 235 14.68 1.10 12.55
CA ILE A 235 14.88 2.32 11.78
C ILE A 235 16.32 2.80 11.94
N GLY A 236 16.89 2.85 13.15
CA GLY A 236 18.31 3.08 13.42
C GLY A 236 19.23 1.97 12.88
N LEU A 237 18.78 0.71 12.89
CA LEU A 237 19.52 -0.41 12.29
C LEU A 237 19.55 -0.34 10.75
N MET A 238 18.43 -0.04 10.10
CA MET A 238 18.31 0.15 8.65
C MET A 238 18.94 1.47 8.21
N THR A 239 18.85 2.51 9.04
CA THR A 239 19.65 3.75 8.95
C THR A 239 21.14 3.43 9.01
N GLY A 240 21.58 2.51 9.87
CA GLY A 240 22.97 2.06 9.95
C GLY A 240 23.38 1.16 8.77
N LEU A 241 22.55 0.19 8.38
CA LEU A 241 22.78 -0.75 7.29
C LEU A 241 22.70 -0.08 5.90
N LEU A 242 21.86 0.94 5.74
CA LEU A 242 21.68 1.72 4.50
C LEU A 242 22.41 3.07 4.52
N GLY A 243 23.06 3.43 5.64
CA GLY A 243 23.81 4.68 5.81
C GLY A 243 22.95 5.96 5.79
N ARG A 244 21.70 5.92 6.28
CA ARG A 244 20.74 7.03 6.19
C ARG A 244 20.27 7.60 7.54
N PRO A 245 20.95 8.60 8.16
CA PRO A 245 20.52 9.19 9.43
C PRO A 245 19.07 9.70 9.39
N ASN A 246 18.31 9.47 10.47
CA ASN A 246 16.95 9.99 10.59
C ASN A 246 16.96 11.53 10.60
N MET A 247 16.30 12.16 9.64
CA MET A 247 16.18 13.61 9.59
C MET A 247 15.02 14.07 10.48
N ALA A 248 15.27 15.05 11.35
CA ALA A 248 14.21 15.64 12.19
C ALA A 248 13.14 16.40 11.38
N THR A 249 13.51 16.91 10.20
CA THR A 249 12.65 17.75 9.33
C THR A 249 12.78 17.35 7.84
N PRO A 250 12.41 16.11 7.47
CA PRO A 250 12.73 15.53 6.15
C PRO A 250 12.09 16.30 5.00
N LEU A 251 10.87 16.83 5.18
CA LEU A 251 10.20 17.64 4.16
C LEU A 251 10.87 19.00 3.94
N GLN A 252 11.32 19.66 5.02
CA GLN A 252 12.03 20.93 4.93
C GLN A 252 13.39 20.75 4.25
N THR A 253 14.11 19.67 4.58
CA THR A 253 15.38 19.34 3.91
C THR A 253 15.15 19.02 2.43
N LEU A 254 14.07 18.31 2.09
CA LEU A 254 13.72 18.03 0.70
C LEU A 254 13.42 19.34 -0.05
N ALA A 255 12.65 20.24 0.54
CA ALA A 255 12.37 21.54 -0.03
C ALA A 255 13.64 22.39 -0.22
N ALA A 256 14.55 22.39 0.76
CA ALA A 256 15.83 23.09 0.64
C ALA A 256 16.67 22.54 -0.52
N SER A 257 16.75 21.22 -0.66
CA SER A 257 17.47 20.54 -1.75
C SER A 257 16.82 20.77 -3.12
N LEU A 258 15.51 20.94 -3.17
CA LEU A 258 14.76 21.35 -4.36
C LEU A 258 14.86 22.86 -4.66
N LYS A 259 15.61 23.62 -3.85
CA LYS A 259 15.85 25.07 -3.98
C LYS A 259 14.56 25.89 -3.94
N CYS A 260 13.65 25.54 -3.03
CA CYS A 260 12.31 26.14 -2.89
C CYS A 260 12.25 27.61 -2.46
N GLY A 261 13.38 28.27 -2.21
CA GLY A 261 13.43 29.69 -1.83
C GLY A 261 12.56 30.00 -0.61
N ASN A 262 11.72 31.04 -0.71
CA ASN A 262 10.82 31.49 0.37
C ASN A 262 9.46 30.77 0.41
N GLN A 263 9.22 29.80 -0.48
CA GLN A 263 7.95 29.07 -0.46
C GLN A 263 7.87 28.17 0.78
N LYS A 264 6.67 28.04 1.35
CA LYS A 264 6.42 27.00 2.36
C LYS A 264 6.80 25.64 1.79
N ALA A 265 7.59 24.87 2.54
CA ALA A 265 8.15 23.59 2.10
C ALA A 265 7.09 22.67 1.46
N LEU A 266 5.91 22.58 2.07
CA LEU A 266 4.79 21.80 1.57
C LEU A 266 4.37 22.20 0.15
N ASN A 267 4.11 23.48 -0.10
CA ASN A 267 3.64 23.96 -1.40
C ASN A 267 4.69 23.73 -2.48
N CYS A 268 5.97 23.94 -2.14
CA CYS A 268 7.03 23.71 -3.08
C CYS A 268 7.18 22.23 -3.45
N VAL A 269 7.26 21.33 -2.45
CA VAL A 269 7.37 19.88 -2.73
C VAL A 269 6.12 19.38 -3.45
N LYS A 270 4.93 19.92 -3.14
CA LYS A 270 3.70 19.61 -3.86
C LYS A 270 3.77 19.98 -5.35
N ALA A 271 4.40 21.11 -5.69
CA ALA A 271 4.51 21.60 -7.05
C ALA A 271 5.77 21.09 -7.80
N ALA A 272 6.73 20.49 -7.08
CA ALA A 272 8.00 20.07 -7.66
C ALA A 272 7.81 18.98 -8.73
N PRO A 273 8.59 19.01 -9.83
CA PRO A 273 8.62 17.90 -10.77
C PRO A 273 8.97 16.56 -10.09
N VAL A 274 8.33 15.48 -10.53
CA VAL A 274 8.51 14.13 -9.97
C VAL A 274 9.96 13.68 -10.07
N ASP A 275 10.55 13.83 -11.24
CA ASP A 275 11.94 13.48 -11.56
C ASP A 275 12.94 14.24 -10.67
N ALA A 276 12.74 15.54 -10.48
CA ALA A 276 13.55 16.34 -9.57
C ALA A 276 13.42 15.86 -8.12
N THR A 277 12.20 15.54 -7.69
CA THR A 277 11.92 15.03 -6.34
C THR A 277 12.62 13.69 -6.11
N VAL A 278 12.45 12.73 -7.02
CA VAL A 278 13.10 11.41 -6.96
C VAL A 278 14.62 11.53 -7.00
N SER A 279 15.16 12.40 -7.86
CA SER A 279 16.61 12.65 -7.93
C SER A 279 17.19 13.17 -6.62
N VAL A 280 16.44 13.99 -5.88
CA VAL A 280 16.89 14.44 -4.55
C VAL A 280 16.76 13.30 -3.55
N LEU A 281 15.61 12.60 -3.53
CA LEU A 281 15.36 11.47 -2.62
C LEU A 281 16.39 10.35 -2.75
N SER A 282 16.95 10.12 -3.94
CA SER A 282 17.96 9.09 -4.17
C SER A 282 19.34 9.43 -3.62
N THR A 283 19.63 10.73 -3.46
CA THR A 283 20.95 11.23 -2.99
C THR A 283 21.05 11.43 -1.48
N GLY A 284 19.91 11.56 -0.79
CA GLY A 284 19.87 11.94 0.61
C GLY A 284 19.29 10.87 1.53
N PRO A 285 19.56 10.94 2.83
CA PRO A 285 19.03 10.01 3.81
C PRO A 285 17.59 10.37 4.22
N PHE A 286 16.71 10.50 3.23
CA PHE A 286 15.31 10.84 3.46
C PHE A 286 14.56 9.65 4.06
N ASN A 287 13.78 9.95 5.10
CA ASN A 287 12.89 9.01 5.75
C ASN A 287 11.56 9.71 6.02
N PHE A 288 10.48 9.03 5.69
CA PHE A 288 9.11 9.52 5.79
C PHE A 288 8.24 8.40 6.39
N PRO A 289 8.31 8.17 7.72
CA PRO A 289 7.51 7.15 8.38
C PRO A 289 6.07 7.64 8.62
N PRO A 290 5.14 6.75 8.93
CA PRO A 290 3.86 7.12 9.51
C PRO A 290 4.05 7.92 10.81
N VAL A 291 3.19 8.92 11.03
CA VAL A 291 3.23 9.80 12.21
C VAL A 291 1.85 9.86 12.86
N ALA A 292 1.78 10.16 14.16
CA ALA A 292 0.49 10.27 14.86
C ALA A 292 -0.46 11.28 14.19
N ASP A 293 -1.73 10.88 14.01
CA ASP A 293 -2.74 11.65 13.27
C ASP A 293 -4.08 11.81 13.99
N GLY A 294 -4.07 11.83 15.32
CA GLY A 294 -5.29 11.90 16.11
C GLY A 294 -6.04 10.57 16.13
N ASP A 295 -5.28 9.47 16.13
CA ASP A 295 -5.72 8.09 16.31
C ASP A 295 -6.58 7.51 15.16
N ALA A 296 -6.68 8.22 14.04
CA ALA A 296 -7.44 7.77 12.87
C ALA A 296 -6.71 6.65 12.10
N ASN A 297 -5.40 6.78 11.91
CA ASN A 297 -4.57 5.75 11.25
C ASN A 297 -3.32 5.39 12.06
N VAL A 298 -2.79 6.34 12.82
CA VAL A 298 -1.66 6.13 13.72
C VAL A 298 -2.04 6.68 15.09
N PRO A 299 -2.24 5.80 16.09
CA PRO A 299 -2.45 6.24 17.46
C PRO A 299 -1.28 7.05 18.00
N THR A 300 -1.57 7.98 18.88
CA THR A 300 -0.56 8.77 19.61
C THR A 300 0.38 7.86 20.41
N SER A 301 -0.16 6.75 20.94
CA SER A 301 0.62 5.68 21.54
C SER A 301 0.03 4.32 21.14
N PRO A 302 0.58 3.66 20.11
CA PRO A 302 0.09 2.35 19.67
C PRO A 302 0.13 1.29 20.78
N ASP A 303 1.11 1.36 21.68
CA ASP A 303 1.23 0.43 22.81
C ASP A 303 0.12 0.66 23.84
N ALA A 304 -0.23 1.92 24.12
CA ALA A 304 -1.36 2.22 25.00
C ALA A 304 -2.68 1.76 24.37
N THR A 305 -2.87 1.96 23.06
CA THR A 305 -4.02 1.45 22.32
C THR A 305 -4.09 -0.08 22.35
N ARG A 306 -2.97 -0.78 22.19
CA ARG A 306 -2.95 -2.23 22.30
C ARG A 306 -3.27 -2.72 23.72
N ALA A 307 -2.76 -2.01 24.73
CA ALA A 307 -2.98 -2.37 26.13
C ALA A 307 -4.42 -2.12 26.59
N SER A 308 -5.19 -1.25 25.92
CA SER A 308 -6.58 -0.98 26.27
C SER A 308 -7.57 -2.05 25.82
N GLY A 309 -7.13 -3.00 24.99
CA GLY A 309 -8.02 -3.92 24.27
C GLY A 309 -8.75 -3.26 23.12
#